data_AF-A0A8E1RIQ2-F1
#
_entry.id   AF-A0A8E1RIQ2-F1
#
_cell.length_a   1.000
_cell.length_b   1.000
_cell.length_c   1.000
_cell.angle_alpha   90.00
_cell.angle_beta   90.00
_cell.angle_gamma   90.00
#
_symmetry.space_group_name_H-M   'P 1'
#
loop_
_entity.id
_entity.type
_entity.pdbx_description
1 polymer ?
#
loop_
_entity_poly.entity_id
_entity_poly.type
_entity_poly.pdbx_seq_one_letter_code
_entity_poly.pdbx_strand_id
1 'polypeptide(L)'
;MRLLHTADWHIGRRLHGFDLTEEQENAFNQIEKIALDEKVDGIIIAGDLYDCSMPSEDSVGILNSVIEKLNLKDKLPVYAISGNHDSAIRLSTGTKWFKQTHFYLHTQLEEAFKPVELPDTQIFLLPYFELFAAQQYFNDDSIKQLDQAFKLISDKMKSFFVPNKSHILVAHFFADGSATTDSEIKLTVGGLASVPVSLLKDFDYVALGHLHGKDALHAKRARYSGSPVKFSLSEANQKKGVYIIDTDPFKLTFKPITPIRDVKVLTDSFDTLTDEAIYKKQNLDNYFGITLTDTKLIPNAMARLRNIYPNIISLAWENGYADALDYDGENGKEIRQKDPMDLLKEFYEKVANDTLTPQQQKWAASALKDANKPDSGGKN
;
A
#
# COMPACT_ATOMS: atom_id res chain seq x y z
N MET A 1 -22.66 -20.71 1.50
CA MET A 1 -22.56 -19.31 1.04
C MET A 1 -21.34 -19.09 0.16
N ARG A 2 -21.37 -18.12 -0.77
CA ARG A 2 -20.23 -17.65 -1.57
C ARG A 2 -19.98 -16.17 -1.35
N LEU A 3 -18.75 -15.78 -1.02
CA LEU A 3 -18.36 -14.40 -0.74
C LEU A 3 -17.19 -13.96 -1.63
N LEU A 4 -17.13 -12.68 -1.95
CA LEU A 4 -15.94 -12.05 -2.51
C LEU A 4 -15.15 -11.35 -1.39
N HIS A 5 -13.83 -11.48 -1.37
CA HIS A 5 -12.95 -10.80 -0.42
C HIS A 5 -11.93 -9.94 -1.16
N THR A 6 -11.96 -8.64 -0.84
CA THR A 6 -11.03 -7.59 -1.25
C THR A 6 -10.65 -6.72 -0.05
N ALA A 7 -9.58 -5.94 -0.17
CA ALA A 7 -9.09 -5.04 0.87
C ALA A 7 -8.19 -3.96 0.24
N ASP A 8 -7.69 -3.04 1.06
CA ASP A 8 -6.58 -2.15 0.72
C ASP A 8 -6.83 -1.35 -0.57
N TRP A 9 -8.03 -0.76 -0.67
CA TRP A 9 -8.47 -0.01 -1.84
C TRP A 9 -7.69 1.30 -2.00
N HIS A 10 -7.33 1.94 -0.88
CA HIS A 10 -6.60 3.20 -0.82
C HIS A 10 -7.09 4.24 -1.85
N ILE A 11 -8.41 4.49 -1.90
CA ILE A 11 -8.99 5.42 -2.88
C ILE A 11 -8.33 6.80 -2.72
N GLY A 12 -7.84 7.35 -3.84
CA GLY A 12 -7.11 8.61 -3.89
C GLY A 12 -5.58 8.49 -3.80
N ARG A 13 -5.05 7.27 -3.66
CA ARG A 13 -3.59 7.04 -3.64
C ARG A 13 -2.96 7.36 -4.99
N ARG A 14 -1.74 7.89 -4.94
CA ARG A 14 -0.91 8.23 -6.11
C ARG A 14 0.33 7.34 -6.17
N LEU A 15 0.83 7.10 -7.39
CA LEU A 15 2.08 6.36 -7.62
C LEU A 15 3.16 7.32 -8.09
N HIS A 16 4.10 7.70 -7.22
CA HIS A 16 5.17 8.67 -7.52
C HIS A 16 4.67 9.96 -8.21
N GLY A 17 3.52 10.47 -7.74
CA GLY A 17 2.88 11.67 -8.29
C GLY A 17 1.93 11.43 -9.46
N PHE A 18 1.86 10.23 -10.03
CA PHE A 18 0.82 9.88 -11.00
C PHE A 18 -0.51 9.62 -10.29
N ASP A 19 -1.58 10.14 -10.84
CA ASP A 19 -2.94 9.82 -10.43
C ASP A 19 -3.28 8.39 -10.87
N LEU A 20 -3.88 7.60 -9.97
CA LEU A 20 -4.29 6.22 -10.21
C LEU A 20 -5.82 6.06 -10.29
N THR A 21 -6.58 7.15 -10.37
CA THR A 21 -8.05 7.11 -10.37
C THR A 21 -8.58 6.20 -11.49
N GLU A 22 -8.01 6.28 -12.69
CA GLU A 22 -8.41 5.44 -13.83
C GLU A 22 -8.16 3.94 -13.55
N GLU A 23 -7.00 3.62 -12.97
CA GLU A 23 -6.62 2.26 -12.55
C GLU A 23 -7.55 1.74 -11.45
N GLN A 24 -7.91 2.58 -10.48
CA GLN A 24 -8.80 2.23 -9.39
C GLN A 24 -10.23 1.98 -9.89
N GLU A 25 -10.80 2.88 -10.69
CA GLU A 25 -12.12 2.70 -11.30
C GLU A 25 -12.18 1.43 -12.15
N ASN A 26 -11.14 1.16 -12.95
CA ASN A 26 -11.06 -0.06 -13.74
C ASN A 26 -11.04 -1.32 -12.86
N ALA A 27 -10.28 -1.30 -11.77
CA ALA A 27 -10.23 -2.40 -10.83
C ALA A 27 -11.60 -2.61 -10.13
N PHE A 28 -12.28 -1.55 -9.69
CA PHE A 28 -13.60 -1.65 -9.07
C PHE A 28 -14.66 -2.20 -10.03
N ASN A 29 -14.65 -1.77 -11.29
CA ASN A 29 -15.53 -2.31 -12.33
C ASN A 29 -15.26 -3.82 -12.57
N GLN A 30 -13.99 -4.25 -12.51
CA GLN A 30 -13.65 -5.68 -12.59
C GLN A 30 -14.10 -6.45 -11.34
N ILE A 31 -13.96 -5.89 -10.14
CA ILE A 31 -14.42 -6.50 -8.88
C ILE A 31 -15.93 -6.75 -8.93
N GLU A 32 -16.71 -5.74 -9.32
CA GLU A 32 -18.15 -5.86 -9.52
C GLU A 32 -18.48 -6.94 -10.55
N LYS A 33 -17.82 -6.90 -11.72
CA LYS A 33 -18.03 -7.90 -12.75
C LYS A 33 -17.75 -9.32 -12.25
N ILE A 34 -16.65 -9.51 -11.53
CA ILE A 34 -16.30 -10.79 -10.92
C ILE A 34 -17.37 -11.20 -9.90
N ALA A 35 -17.85 -10.29 -9.05
CA ALA A 35 -18.89 -10.57 -8.08
C ALA A 35 -20.18 -11.09 -8.74
N LEU A 36 -20.61 -10.43 -9.82
CA LEU A 36 -21.79 -10.79 -10.59
C LEU A 36 -21.61 -12.12 -11.35
N ASP A 37 -20.49 -12.28 -12.04
CA ASP A 37 -20.19 -13.48 -12.85
C ASP A 37 -20.08 -14.73 -11.95
N GLU A 38 -19.46 -14.61 -10.77
CA GLU A 38 -19.31 -15.70 -9.80
C GLU A 38 -20.56 -15.91 -8.93
N LYS A 39 -21.56 -15.01 -9.03
CA LYS A 39 -22.82 -15.00 -8.28
C LYS A 39 -22.56 -15.07 -6.76
N VAL A 40 -21.77 -14.13 -6.26
CA VAL A 40 -21.48 -14.05 -4.83
C VAL A 40 -22.72 -13.59 -4.06
N ASP A 41 -22.88 -14.09 -2.85
CA ASP A 41 -23.94 -13.72 -1.91
C ASP A 41 -23.59 -12.41 -1.15
N GLY A 42 -22.36 -11.90 -1.28
CA GLY A 42 -21.92 -10.65 -0.67
C GLY A 42 -20.42 -10.37 -0.86
N ILE A 43 -20.01 -9.16 -0.49
CA ILE A 43 -18.65 -8.65 -0.66
C ILE A 43 -18.07 -8.25 0.70
N ILE A 44 -16.87 -8.74 1.01
CA ILE A 44 -16.03 -8.36 2.14
C ILE A 44 -15.02 -7.32 1.67
N ILE A 45 -14.92 -6.20 2.40
CA ILE A 45 -13.89 -5.16 2.23
C ILE A 45 -13.09 -5.04 3.54
N ALA A 46 -11.91 -5.65 3.58
CA ALA A 46 -11.11 -5.78 4.81
C ALA A 46 -10.23 -4.56 5.12
N GLY A 47 -10.78 -3.35 5.02
CA GLY A 47 -10.12 -2.11 5.46
C GLY A 47 -9.35 -1.36 4.38
N ASP A 48 -8.83 -0.19 4.79
CA ASP A 48 -8.14 0.81 3.98
C ASP A 48 -8.94 1.20 2.74
N LEU A 49 -10.16 1.71 2.97
CA LEU A 49 -11.04 2.18 1.91
C LEU A 49 -10.47 3.45 1.27
N TYR A 50 -9.98 4.38 2.10
CA TYR A 50 -9.29 5.59 1.65
C TYR A 50 -7.78 5.50 1.85
N ASP A 51 -7.03 6.26 1.04
CA ASP A 51 -5.58 6.37 1.22
C ASP A 51 -5.18 7.15 2.47
N CYS A 52 -6.03 8.04 2.97
CA CYS A 52 -5.73 8.85 4.14
C CYS A 52 -6.98 9.20 4.95
N SER A 53 -6.77 9.62 6.19
CA SER A 53 -7.83 9.90 7.15
C SER A 53 -8.68 11.13 6.81
N MET A 54 -8.18 11.98 5.91
CA MET A 54 -8.87 13.14 5.36
C MET A 54 -8.90 13.03 3.82
N PRO A 55 -9.78 12.17 3.27
CA PRO A 55 -9.86 11.96 1.83
C PRO A 55 -10.33 13.23 1.09
N SER A 56 -9.95 13.34 -0.18
CA SER A 56 -10.43 14.40 -1.08
C SER A 56 -11.91 14.23 -1.42
N GLU A 57 -12.55 15.29 -1.90
CA GLU A 57 -13.96 15.23 -2.36
C GLU A 57 -14.14 14.20 -3.47
N ASP A 58 -13.20 14.12 -4.42
CA ASP A 58 -13.21 13.13 -5.51
C ASP A 58 -13.13 11.70 -4.96
N SER A 59 -12.23 11.45 -4.00
CA SER A 59 -12.10 10.15 -3.35
C SER A 59 -13.40 9.72 -2.65
N VAL A 60 -14.05 10.66 -1.95
CA VAL A 60 -15.36 10.42 -1.32
C VAL A 60 -16.43 10.10 -2.37
N GLY A 61 -16.43 10.83 -3.50
CA GLY A 61 -17.31 10.58 -4.63
C GLY A 61 -17.14 9.19 -5.24
N ILE A 62 -15.89 8.75 -5.45
CA ILE A 62 -15.56 7.43 -5.99
C ILE A 62 -16.05 6.34 -5.06
N LEU A 63 -15.73 6.39 -3.75
CA LEU A 63 -16.18 5.37 -2.81
C LEU A 63 -17.70 5.28 -2.79
N ASN A 64 -18.39 6.43 -2.72
CA ASN A 64 -19.85 6.46 -2.68
C ASN A 64 -20.45 5.85 -3.96
N SER A 65 -19.91 6.17 -5.14
CA SER A 65 -20.36 5.62 -6.42
C SER A 65 -20.19 4.09 -6.50
N VAL A 66 -19.04 3.58 -6.09
CA VAL A 66 -18.76 2.13 -6.10
C VAL A 66 -19.68 1.40 -5.11
N ILE A 67 -19.85 1.90 -3.89
CA ILE A 67 -20.73 1.30 -2.89
C ILE A 67 -22.20 1.37 -3.30
N GLU A 68 -22.65 2.50 -3.86
CA GLU A 68 -24.01 2.63 -4.42
C GLU A 68 -24.25 1.56 -5.49
N LYS A 69 -23.28 1.35 -6.40
CA LYS A 69 -23.40 0.37 -7.47
C LYS A 69 -23.51 -1.05 -6.89
N LEU A 70 -22.54 -1.48 -6.10
CA LEU A 70 -22.50 -2.81 -5.51
C LEU A 70 -23.71 -3.10 -4.61
N ASN A 71 -24.07 -2.18 -3.72
CA ASN A 71 -25.08 -2.43 -2.70
C ASN A 71 -26.50 -2.05 -3.14
N LEU A 72 -26.68 -0.90 -3.78
CA LEU A 72 -28.02 -0.40 -4.13
C LEU A 72 -28.48 -0.85 -5.52
N LYS A 73 -27.57 -0.95 -6.50
CA LYS A 73 -27.94 -1.39 -7.86
C LYS A 73 -27.89 -2.90 -7.98
N ASP A 74 -26.75 -3.50 -7.64
CA ASP A 74 -26.52 -4.95 -7.78
C ASP A 74 -27.08 -5.77 -6.62
N LYS A 75 -27.55 -5.10 -5.56
CA LYS A 75 -28.17 -5.70 -4.37
C LYS A 75 -27.24 -6.67 -3.63
N LEU A 76 -25.93 -6.49 -3.75
CA LEU A 76 -24.96 -7.29 -3.02
C LEU A 76 -24.81 -6.73 -1.58
N PRO A 77 -25.00 -7.56 -0.54
CA PRO A 77 -24.58 -7.22 0.81
C PRO A 77 -23.09 -6.86 0.85
N VAL A 78 -22.74 -5.83 1.61
CA VAL A 78 -21.36 -5.38 1.79
C VAL A 78 -20.98 -5.46 3.26
N TYR A 79 -19.86 -6.10 3.55
CA TYR A 79 -19.30 -6.30 4.88
C TYR A 79 -17.92 -5.65 4.93
N ALA A 80 -17.86 -4.42 5.43
CA ALA A 80 -16.67 -3.60 5.43
C ALA A 80 -16.20 -3.27 6.85
N ILE A 81 -14.90 -3.05 6.97
CA ILE A 81 -14.27 -2.51 8.17
C ILE A 81 -13.40 -1.31 7.82
N SER A 82 -13.09 -0.44 8.79
CA SER A 82 -12.01 0.55 8.64
C SER A 82 -10.63 -0.09 8.78
N GLY A 83 -9.67 0.36 7.97
CA GLY A 83 -8.25 0.05 8.14
C GLY A 83 -7.50 1.13 8.93
N ASN A 84 -6.16 1.08 8.91
CA ASN A 84 -5.31 2.04 9.63
C ASN A 84 -5.15 3.40 8.94
N HIS A 85 -5.52 3.51 7.65
CA HIS A 85 -5.56 4.79 6.94
C HIS A 85 -6.88 5.54 7.12
N ASP A 86 -7.96 4.81 7.40
CA ASP A 86 -9.31 5.35 7.49
C ASP A 86 -9.54 6.12 8.79
N SER A 87 -10.22 7.27 8.71
CA SER A 87 -10.76 7.91 9.92
C SER A 87 -12.02 7.19 10.38
N ALA A 88 -11.94 6.45 11.49
CA ALA A 88 -13.07 5.72 12.05
C ALA A 88 -14.33 6.59 12.24
N ILE A 89 -14.17 7.83 12.73
CA ILE A 89 -15.28 8.76 12.97
C ILE A 89 -15.90 9.21 11.65
N ARG A 90 -15.09 9.69 10.69
CA ARG A 90 -15.61 10.20 9.42
C ARG A 90 -16.27 9.09 8.61
N LEU A 91 -15.60 7.93 8.52
CA LEU A 91 -16.10 6.77 7.79
C LEU A 91 -17.39 6.22 8.42
N SER A 92 -17.58 6.35 9.73
CA SER A 92 -18.82 5.91 10.42
C SER A 92 -20.06 6.74 10.06
N THR A 93 -19.92 7.83 9.31
CA THR A 93 -21.04 8.72 8.98
C THR A 93 -22.09 7.95 8.19
N GLY A 94 -23.24 7.73 8.83
CA GLY A 94 -24.40 7.11 8.23
C GLY A 94 -24.52 5.58 8.36
N THR A 95 -23.60 4.94 9.09
CA THR A 95 -23.65 3.48 9.35
C THR A 95 -24.97 3.00 9.98
N LYS A 96 -25.65 3.86 10.76
CA LYS A 96 -26.97 3.56 11.32
C LYS A 96 -28.06 3.35 10.25
N TRP A 97 -27.93 3.99 9.09
CA TRP A 97 -28.88 3.87 7.98
C TRP A 97 -28.49 2.74 7.01
N PHE A 98 -27.19 2.48 6.80
CA PHE A 98 -26.66 1.51 5.84
C PHE A 98 -27.17 0.07 6.06
N LYS A 99 -27.47 -0.30 7.32
CA LYS A 99 -28.00 -1.63 7.64
C LYS A 99 -29.36 -1.90 6.98
N GLN A 100 -30.13 -0.88 6.60
CA GLN A 100 -31.40 -1.03 5.89
C GLN A 100 -31.21 -1.59 4.46
N THR A 101 -30.01 -1.49 3.92
CA THR A 101 -29.67 -1.98 2.58
C THR A 101 -28.64 -3.11 2.61
N HIS A 102 -28.44 -3.74 3.77
CA HIS A 102 -27.42 -4.78 3.98
C HIS A 102 -25.98 -4.32 3.73
N PHE A 103 -25.70 -3.03 3.95
CA PHE A 103 -24.34 -2.53 4.07
C PHE A 103 -23.95 -2.42 5.54
N TYR A 104 -23.01 -3.27 5.95
CA TYR A 104 -22.46 -3.36 7.29
C TYR A 104 -21.03 -2.82 7.27
N LEU A 105 -20.83 -1.67 7.91
CA LEU A 105 -19.53 -1.04 8.06
C LEU A 105 -19.26 -0.84 9.54
N HIS A 106 -18.24 -1.51 10.06
CA HIS A 106 -17.78 -1.34 11.44
C HIS A 106 -16.50 -0.50 11.45
N THR A 107 -16.43 0.46 12.37
CA THR A 107 -15.25 1.33 12.53
C THR A 107 -14.75 1.43 13.97
N GLN A 108 -15.48 0.84 14.93
CA GLN A 108 -15.12 0.83 16.34
C GLN A 108 -14.99 -0.60 16.89
N LEU A 109 -14.04 -0.80 17.80
CA LEU A 109 -13.75 -2.11 18.40
C LEU A 109 -14.98 -2.76 19.05
N GLU A 110 -15.83 -1.98 19.70
CA GLU A 110 -17.03 -2.50 20.37
C GLU A 110 -18.05 -3.15 19.42
N GLU A 111 -18.02 -2.79 18.14
CA GLU A 111 -18.89 -3.35 17.11
C GLU A 111 -18.44 -4.76 16.71
N ALA A 112 -17.16 -5.11 16.93
CA ALA A 112 -16.59 -6.41 16.58
C ALA A 112 -17.22 -7.58 17.35
N PHE A 113 -17.94 -7.29 18.44
CA PHE A 113 -18.67 -8.27 19.24
C PHE A 113 -20.15 -8.41 18.84
N LYS A 114 -20.55 -7.78 17.73
CA LYS A 114 -21.91 -7.84 17.17
C LYS A 114 -21.82 -8.45 15.77
N PRO A 115 -21.68 -9.78 15.64
CA PRO A 115 -21.52 -10.41 14.33
C PRO A 115 -22.73 -10.15 13.43
N VAL A 116 -22.48 -10.09 12.12
CA VAL A 116 -23.56 -10.12 11.14
C VAL A 116 -24.09 -11.55 11.05
N GLU A 117 -25.32 -11.74 11.49
CA GLU A 117 -26.01 -13.03 11.49
C GLU A 117 -26.59 -13.36 10.12
N LEU A 118 -26.07 -14.42 9.49
CA LEU A 118 -26.60 -15.02 8.27
C LEU A 118 -27.14 -16.43 8.56
N PRO A 119 -27.92 -17.06 7.66
CA PRO A 119 -28.55 -18.36 7.95
C PRO A 119 -27.58 -19.46 8.40
N ASP A 120 -26.44 -19.60 7.70
CA ASP A 120 -25.42 -20.64 7.93
C ASP A 120 -24.07 -20.08 8.42
N THR A 121 -23.93 -18.76 8.51
CA THR A 121 -22.64 -18.08 8.71
C THR A 121 -22.79 -16.91 9.69
N GLN A 122 -21.76 -16.65 10.49
CA GLN A 122 -21.56 -15.41 11.24
C GLN A 122 -20.32 -14.70 10.72
N ILE A 123 -20.46 -13.42 10.39
CA ILE A 123 -19.34 -12.58 9.96
C ILE A 123 -19.00 -11.60 11.09
N PHE A 124 -17.82 -11.76 11.67
CA PHE A 124 -17.24 -10.88 12.67
C PHE A 124 -16.41 -9.80 11.98
N LEU A 125 -16.82 -8.55 12.14
CA LEU A 125 -16.17 -7.39 11.53
C LEU A 125 -15.34 -6.67 12.60
N LEU A 126 -14.03 -6.93 12.60
CA LEU A 126 -13.06 -6.31 13.50
C LEU A 126 -12.32 -5.18 12.75
N PRO A 127 -12.73 -3.92 12.91
CA PRO A 127 -11.98 -2.80 12.36
C PRO A 127 -10.58 -2.71 12.95
N TYR A 128 -9.69 -2.04 12.23
CA TYR A 128 -8.41 -1.63 12.77
C TYR A 128 -8.64 -0.87 14.09
N PHE A 129 -7.82 -1.18 15.09
CA PHE A 129 -7.87 -0.54 16.39
C PHE A 129 -6.46 -0.33 16.93
N GLU A 130 -6.28 0.77 17.64
CA GLU A 130 -5.08 1.05 18.41
C GLU A 130 -5.12 0.31 19.75
N LEU A 131 -3.95 -0.01 20.33
CA LEU A 131 -3.87 -0.72 21.61
C LEU A 131 -4.65 -0.02 22.73
N PHE A 132 -4.66 1.32 22.75
CA PHE A 132 -5.41 2.08 23.75
C PHE A 132 -6.92 1.79 23.70
N ALA A 133 -7.48 1.53 22.51
CA ALA A 133 -8.90 1.22 22.37
C ALA A 133 -9.23 -0.13 23.02
N ALA A 134 -8.33 -1.12 22.90
CA ALA A 134 -8.47 -2.40 23.60
C ALA A 134 -8.29 -2.24 25.11
N GLN A 135 -7.27 -1.50 25.57
CA GLN A 135 -7.06 -1.19 27.00
C GLN A 135 -8.31 -0.57 27.61
N GLN A 136 -8.88 0.45 26.97
CA GLN A 136 -10.08 1.13 27.42
C GLN A 136 -11.31 0.20 27.41
N TYR A 137 -11.49 -0.60 26.36
CA TYR A 137 -12.65 -1.48 26.24
C TYR A 137 -12.65 -2.62 27.28
N PHE A 138 -11.48 -3.20 27.56
CA PHE A 138 -11.32 -4.27 28.55
C PHE A 138 -11.03 -3.73 29.96
N ASN A 139 -10.82 -2.42 30.11
CA ASN A 139 -10.36 -1.78 31.34
C ASN A 139 -9.10 -2.48 31.90
N ASP A 140 -8.12 -2.70 31.02
CA ASP A 140 -6.88 -3.43 31.30
C ASP A 140 -5.66 -2.73 30.66
N ASP A 141 -4.98 -1.93 31.47
CA ASP A 141 -3.76 -1.21 31.07
C ASP A 141 -2.55 -2.13 30.86
N SER A 142 -2.64 -3.43 31.21
CA SER A 142 -1.54 -4.39 31.02
C SER A 142 -1.40 -4.88 29.59
N ILE A 143 -2.40 -4.63 28.73
CA ILE A 143 -2.35 -4.94 27.29
C ILE A 143 -1.29 -4.05 26.63
N LYS A 144 -0.11 -4.60 26.34
CA LYS A 144 1.02 -3.86 25.74
C LYS A 144 1.31 -4.27 24.30
N GLN A 145 0.72 -5.37 23.84
CA GLN A 145 1.00 -5.95 22.53
C GLN A 145 -0.30 -6.31 21.81
N LEU A 146 -0.24 -6.34 20.47
CA LEU A 146 -1.40 -6.59 19.64
C LEU A 146 -1.93 -8.02 19.78
N ASP A 147 -1.06 -9.00 19.94
CA ASP A 147 -1.42 -10.40 20.17
C ASP A 147 -2.22 -10.59 21.48
N GLN A 148 -1.82 -9.90 22.55
CA GLN A 148 -2.52 -9.88 23.84
C GLN A 148 -3.93 -9.29 23.68
N ALA A 149 -4.03 -8.13 23.01
CA ALA A 149 -5.30 -7.49 22.73
C ALA A 149 -6.21 -8.41 21.90
N PHE A 150 -5.67 -8.96 20.81
CA PHE A 150 -6.41 -9.84 19.91
C PHE A 150 -6.85 -11.13 20.61
N LYS A 151 -6.05 -11.70 21.51
CA LYS A 151 -6.44 -12.87 22.31
C LYS A 151 -7.72 -12.62 23.09
N LEU A 152 -7.80 -11.49 23.80
CA LEU A 152 -8.99 -11.10 24.58
C LEU A 152 -10.19 -10.83 23.67
N ILE A 153 -9.97 -10.17 22.53
CA ILE A 153 -11.00 -9.90 21.52
C ILE A 153 -11.56 -11.20 20.96
N SER A 154 -10.69 -12.11 20.50
CA SER A 154 -11.08 -13.41 19.95
C SER A 154 -11.79 -14.28 20.98
N ASP A 155 -11.30 -14.34 22.23
CA ASP A 155 -11.98 -15.06 23.30
C ASP A 155 -13.39 -14.52 23.58
N LYS A 156 -13.54 -13.20 23.54
CA LYS A 156 -14.85 -12.56 23.68
C LYS A 156 -15.74 -12.81 22.46
N MET A 157 -15.22 -12.76 21.23
CA MET A 157 -15.99 -13.08 20.02
C MET A 157 -16.53 -14.51 20.05
N LYS A 158 -15.74 -15.46 20.55
CA LYS A 158 -16.15 -16.87 20.67
C LYS A 158 -17.34 -17.09 21.58
N SER A 159 -17.59 -16.22 22.56
CA SER A 159 -18.81 -16.35 23.37
C SER A 159 -20.09 -16.01 22.59
N PHE A 160 -19.96 -15.38 21.42
CA PHE A 160 -21.06 -15.11 20.49
C PHE A 160 -21.17 -16.15 19.36
N PHE A 161 -20.34 -17.20 19.35
CA PHE A 161 -20.42 -18.24 18.32
C PHE A 161 -21.73 -19.03 18.46
N VAL A 162 -22.49 -19.08 17.37
CA VAL A 162 -23.65 -19.94 17.23
C VAL A 162 -23.20 -21.31 16.72
N PRO A 163 -23.52 -22.42 17.42
CA PRO A 163 -23.17 -23.76 16.97
C PRO A 163 -23.71 -24.07 15.57
N ASN A 164 -22.96 -24.87 14.81
CA ASN A 164 -23.28 -25.31 13.44
C ASN A 164 -23.34 -24.21 12.37
N LYS A 165 -22.93 -22.98 12.68
CA LYS A 165 -22.63 -21.95 11.68
C LYS A 165 -21.14 -21.90 11.39
N SER A 166 -20.77 -21.44 10.20
CA SER A 166 -19.40 -21.03 9.89
C SER A 166 -19.09 -19.67 10.50
N HIS A 167 -17.87 -19.49 11.02
CA HIS A 167 -17.43 -18.22 11.61
C HIS A 167 -16.35 -17.59 10.74
N ILE A 168 -16.65 -16.44 10.14
CA ILE A 168 -15.71 -15.66 9.33
C ILE A 168 -15.27 -14.44 10.12
N LEU A 169 -13.96 -14.21 10.21
CA LEU A 169 -13.39 -12.97 10.73
C LEU A 169 -12.95 -12.09 9.56
N VAL A 170 -13.33 -10.82 9.58
CA VAL A 170 -12.77 -9.76 8.75
C VAL A 170 -11.95 -8.87 9.65
N ALA A 171 -10.66 -8.70 9.34
CA ALA A 171 -9.75 -7.92 10.19
C ALA A 171 -8.65 -7.23 9.39
N HIS A 172 -8.03 -6.24 10.02
CA HIS A 172 -7.00 -5.43 9.39
C HIS A 172 -5.81 -5.26 10.36
N PHE A 173 -4.80 -6.11 10.21
CA PHE A 173 -3.58 -6.10 11.01
C PHE A 173 -2.47 -6.91 10.34
N PHE A 174 -1.24 -6.77 10.84
CA PHE A 174 -0.12 -7.63 10.44
C PHE A 174 -0.18 -8.99 11.15
N ALA A 175 -0.17 -10.08 10.38
CA ALA A 175 -0.12 -11.45 10.87
C ALA A 175 1.32 -12.00 10.82
N ASP A 176 1.73 -12.76 11.83
CA ASP A 176 3.08 -13.32 11.90
C ASP A 176 3.46 -14.16 10.67
N GLY A 177 4.71 -14.02 10.23
CA GLY A 177 5.25 -14.73 9.08
C GLY A 177 4.83 -14.14 7.72
N SER A 178 4.28 -12.92 7.71
CA SER A 178 3.89 -12.25 6.49
C SER A 178 5.03 -11.47 5.83
N ALA A 179 5.06 -11.44 4.50
CA ALA A 179 5.96 -10.57 3.71
C ALA A 179 5.31 -9.21 3.43
N THR A 180 6.09 -8.13 3.47
CA THR A 180 5.63 -6.74 3.30
C THR A 180 6.05 -6.13 1.97
N THR A 181 5.43 -5.00 1.62
CA THR A 181 5.77 -4.16 0.47
C THR A 181 6.07 -2.72 0.89
N ASP A 182 6.68 -1.92 0.02
CA ASP A 182 7.09 -0.55 0.35
C ASP A 182 5.91 0.43 0.47
N SER A 183 4.74 0.06 -0.05
CA SER A 183 3.52 0.88 -0.01
C SER A 183 2.78 0.83 1.33
N GLU A 184 3.09 -0.15 2.18
CA GLU A 184 2.44 -0.35 3.47
C GLU A 184 3.02 0.60 4.53
N ILE A 185 2.18 1.11 5.45
CA ILE A 185 2.71 1.85 6.60
C ILE A 185 3.47 0.85 7.48
N LYS A 186 4.79 1.00 7.57
CA LYS A 186 5.64 0.21 8.47
C LYS A 186 5.28 0.53 9.93
N LEU A 187 4.37 -0.25 10.51
CA LEU A 187 4.03 -0.20 11.94
C LEU A 187 5.17 -0.76 12.84
N THR A 188 6.27 -1.24 12.26
CA THR A 188 7.42 -1.85 12.94
C THR A 188 8.43 -0.83 13.47
N VAL A 189 8.00 0.09 14.32
CA VAL A 189 8.92 0.67 15.31
C VAL A 189 8.90 -0.28 16.52
N GLY A 190 9.77 -1.28 16.53
CA GLY A 190 10.05 -2.10 17.72
C GLY A 190 9.44 -3.52 17.80
N GLY A 191 8.89 -4.08 16.73
CA GLY A 191 8.49 -5.51 16.70
C GLY A 191 7.25 -5.90 17.53
N LEU A 192 6.43 -4.93 17.94
CA LEU A 192 5.34 -5.10 18.94
C LEU A 192 3.92 -5.20 18.36
N ALA A 193 3.75 -5.19 17.03
CA ALA A 193 2.46 -5.05 16.37
C ALA A 193 2.15 -6.18 15.38
N SER A 194 2.13 -7.43 15.85
CA SER A 194 1.72 -8.58 15.03
C SER A 194 0.76 -9.51 15.76
N VAL A 195 -0.02 -10.28 14.99
CA VAL A 195 -0.94 -11.31 15.50
C VAL A 195 -0.48 -12.69 15.02
N PRO A 196 -0.16 -13.62 15.94
CA PRO A 196 0.16 -15.00 15.58
C PRO A 196 -1.00 -15.69 14.87
N VAL A 197 -0.73 -16.35 13.74
CA VAL A 197 -1.74 -17.12 12.97
C VAL A 197 -2.43 -18.19 13.82
N SER A 198 -1.76 -18.69 14.86
CA SER A 198 -2.33 -19.65 15.82
C SER A 198 -3.55 -19.12 16.58
N LEU A 199 -3.68 -17.80 16.73
CA LEU A 199 -4.85 -17.15 17.34
C LEU A 199 -6.05 -17.07 16.40
N LEU A 200 -5.87 -17.33 15.11
CA LEU A 200 -6.91 -17.27 14.08
C LEU A 200 -7.64 -18.61 13.86
N LYS A 201 -7.17 -19.68 14.51
CA LYS A 201 -7.58 -21.07 14.23
C LYS A 201 -9.05 -21.39 14.52
N ASP A 202 -9.68 -20.61 15.39
CA ASP A 202 -11.04 -20.84 15.85
C ASP A 202 -12.08 -20.33 14.81
N PHE A 203 -11.65 -19.54 13.82
CA PHE A 203 -12.49 -19.11 12.69
C PHE A 203 -12.33 -20.06 11.49
N ASP A 204 -13.42 -20.27 10.75
CA ASP A 204 -13.41 -21.08 9.53
C ASP A 204 -12.69 -20.39 8.38
N TYR A 205 -12.75 -19.06 8.35
CA TYR A 205 -11.98 -18.22 7.44
C TYR A 205 -11.66 -16.86 8.07
N VAL A 206 -10.47 -16.33 7.76
CA VAL A 206 -10.05 -14.98 8.14
C VAL A 206 -9.68 -14.19 6.87
N ALA A 207 -10.51 -13.18 6.59
CA ALA A 207 -10.32 -12.18 5.56
C ALA A 207 -9.46 -11.03 6.12
N LEU A 208 -8.18 -10.99 5.74
CA LEU A 208 -7.25 -9.94 6.17
C LEU A 208 -7.09 -8.87 5.08
N GLY A 209 -7.07 -7.61 5.50
CA GLY A 209 -6.38 -6.51 4.79
C GLY A 209 -5.16 -6.05 5.56
N HIS A 210 -4.49 -5.00 5.08
CA HIS A 210 -3.28 -4.33 5.60
C HIS A 210 -2.06 -4.55 4.70
N LEU A 211 -1.89 -5.76 4.17
CA LEU A 211 -0.77 -6.11 3.29
C LEU A 211 -1.22 -6.18 1.84
N HIS A 212 -0.47 -5.52 0.96
CA HIS A 212 -0.88 -5.29 -0.42
C HIS A 212 -0.61 -6.51 -1.31
N GLY A 213 0.19 -7.46 -0.84
CA GLY A 213 0.47 -8.72 -1.52
C GLY A 213 -0.50 -9.84 -1.14
N LYS A 214 -1.22 -10.40 -2.11
CA LYS A 214 -2.09 -11.58 -1.89
C LYS A 214 -1.37 -12.81 -1.32
N ASP A 215 -0.07 -12.92 -1.60
CA ASP A 215 0.81 -14.01 -1.19
C ASP A 215 1.64 -13.65 0.05
N ALA A 216 1.33 -12.51 0.69
CA ALA A 216 2.02 -12.08 1.90
C ALA A 216 1.95 -13.15 3.00
N LEU A 217 0.85 -13.91 3.09
CA LEU A 217 0.64 -14.93 4.12
C LEU A 217 0.25 -16.30 3.54
N HIS A 218 0.97 -17.33 3.95
CA HIS A 218 0.69 -18.73 3.59
C HIS A 218 0.08 -19.53 4.75
N ALA A 219 -1.14 -19.19 5.16
CA ALA A 219 -1.91 -19.96 6.14
C ALA A 219 -2.91 -20.94 5.48
N LYS A 220 -3.64 -21.78 6.23
CA LYS A 220 -4.70 -22.63 5.65
C LYS A 220 -6.01 -21.86 5.44
N ARG A 221 -6.38 -21.03 6.42
CA ARG A 221 -7.69 -20.38 6.54
C ARG A 221 -7.63 -18.86 6.71
N ALA A 222 -6.44 -18.25 6.63
CA ALA A 222 -6.26 -16.81 6.68
C ALA A 222 -5.57 -16.31 5.42
N ARG A 223 -6.04 -15.21 4.84
CA ARG A 223 -5.50 -14.64 3.60
C ARG A 223 -5.56 -13.13 3.64
N TYR A 224 -4.50 -12.49 3.15
CA TYR A 224 -4.59 -11.14 2.61
C TYR A 224 -5.15 -11.22 1.20
N SER A 225 -6.16 -10.40 0.86
CA SER A 225 -6.52 -10.26 -0.56
C SER A 225 -5.45 -9.50 -1.34
N GLY A 226 -4.72 -8.62 -0.65
CA GLY A 226 -3.91 -7.59 -1.28
C GLY A 226 -4.77 -6.43 -1.78
N SER A 227 -4.07 -5.39 -2.23
CA SER A 227 -4.67 -4.26 -2.93
C SER A 227 -5.14 -4.66 -4.33
N PRO A 228 -6.16 -3.98 -4.89
CA PRO A 228 -6.61 -4.23 -6.25
C PRO A 228 -5.70 -3.56 -7.32
N VAL A 229 -4.88 -2.58 -6.92
CA VAL A 229 -3.95 -1.82 -7.76
C VAL A 229 -2.55 -1.86 -7.15
N LYS A 230 -1.49 -1.77 -7.96
CA LYS A 230 -0.10 -1.71 -7.49
C LYS A 230 0.23 -0.29 -7.03
N PHE A 231 0.74 -0.14 -5.81
CA PHE A 231 1.02 1.16 -5.20
C PHE A 231 2.50 1.47 -5.01
N SER A 232 3.39 0.55 -5.38
CA SER A 232 4.84 0.68 -5.32
C SER A 232 5.53 -0.18 -6.39
N LEU A 233 6.82 0.11 -6.63
CA LEU A 233 7.68 -0.70 -7.50
C LEU A 233 7.89 -2.13 -6.97
N SER A 234 7.90 -2.30 -5.64
CA SER A 234 8.05 -3.61 -5.00
C SER A 234 6.92 -4.59 -5.36
N GLU A 235 5.78 -4.07 -5.80
CA GLU A 235 4.61 -4.85 -6.22
C GLU A 235 4.61 -5.19 -7.73
N ALA A 236 5.64 -4.80 -8.49
CA ALA A 236 5.69 -4.98 -9.95
C ALA A 236 5.46 -6.43 -10.40
N ASN A 237 5.94 -7.41 -9.61
CA ASN A 237 5.79 -8.84 -9.91
C ASN A 237 4.54 -9.48 -9.29
N GLN A 238 3.75 -8.72 -8.53
CA GLN A 238 2.54 -9.23 -7.89
C GLN A 238 1.38 -9.29 -8.88
N LYS A 239 0.54 -10.31 -8.71
CA LYS A 239 -0.78 -10.38 -9.36
C LYS A 239 -1.82 -9.78 -8.41
N LYS A 240 -2.53 -8.76 -8.88
CA LYS A 240 -3.64 -8.14 -8.15
C LYS A 240 -4.96 -8.82 -8.50
N GLY A 241 -5.93 -8.75 -7.60
CA GLY A 241 -7.19 -9.45 -7.74
C GLY A 241 -7.94 -9.63 -6.43
N VAL A 242 -8.91 -10.52 -6.44
CA VAL A 242 -9.80 -10.80 -5.31
C VAL A 242 -9.91 -12.30 -5.06
N TYR A 243 -10.37 -12.67 -3.87
CA TYR A 243 -10.69 -14.07 -3.56
C TYR A 243 -12.19 -14.31 -3.57
N ILE A 244 -12.58 -15.44 -4.15
CA ILE A 244 -13.90 -16.04 -3.96
C ILE A 244 -13.79 -17.11 -2.89
N ILE A 245 -14.68 -17.05 -1.91
CA ILE A 245 -14.74 -17.93 -0.75
C ILE A 245 -16.08 -18.66 -0.80
N ASP A 246 -16.05 -19.98 -1.00
CA ASP A 246 -17.19 -20.84 -0.71
C ASP A 246 -17.07 -21.30 0.75
N THR A 247 -18.12 -21.18 1.56
CA THR A 247 -18.10 -21.57 2.98
C THR A 247 -18.36 -23.06 3.20
N ASP A 248 -19.15 -23.70 2.33
CA ASP A 248 -19.49 -25.12 2.43
C ASP A 248 -19.64 -25.79 1.04
N PRO A 249 -18.77 -26.75 0.67
CA PRO A 249 -17.49 -27.04 1.34
C PRO A 249 -16.55 -25.85 1.20
N PHE A 250 -15.67 -25.65 2.20
CA PHE A 250 -14.71 -24.55 2.16
C PHE A 250 -13.81 -24.61 0.92
N LYS A 251 -13.84 -23.56 0.11
CA LYS A 251 -12.97 -23.41 -1.06
C LYS A 251 -12.58 -21.95 -1.25
N LEU A 252 -11.32 -21.74 -1.61
CA LEU A 252 -10.78 -20.43 -1.94
C LEU A 252 -10.31 -20.41 -3.39
N THR A 253 -10.78 -19.44 -4.17
CA THR A 253 -10.41 -19.26 -5.58
C THR A 253 -9.97 -17.83 -5.84
N PHE A 254 -8.75 -17.63 -6.34
CA PHE A 254 -8.27 -16.30 -6.71
C PHE A 254 -8.77 -15.90 -8.11
N LYS A 255 -9.24 -14.67 -8.27
CA LYS A 255 -9.67 -14.08 -9.53
C LYS A 255 -8.81 -12.84 -9.81
N PRO A 256 -7.98 -12.86 -10.87
CA PRO A 256 -7.08 -11.74 -11.16
C PRO A 256 -7.83 -10.52 -11.69
N ILE A 257 -7.28 -9.35 -11.42
CA ILE A 257 -7.65 -8.07 -12.03
C ILE A 257 -6.53 -7.65 -12.98
N THR A 258 -6.91 -7.17 -14.16
CA THR A 258 -5.94 -6.72 -15.17
C THR A 258 -5.82 -5.20 -15.13
N PRO A 259 -4.64 -4.61 -14.86
CA PRO A 259 -4.49 -3.16 -14.85
C PRO A 259 -4.53 -2.58 -16.27
N ILE A 260 -4.92 -1.30 -16.39
CA ILE A 260 -4.79 -0.53 -17.65
C ILE A 260 -3.29 -0.32 -17.95
N ARG A 261 -2.57 0.23 -16.97
CA ARG A 261 -1.12 0.44 -16.99
C ARG A 261 -0.51 -0.41 -15.88
N ASP A 262 0.34 -1.36 -16.25
CA ASP A 262 1.04 -2.20 -15.29
C ASP A 262 2.29 -1.47 -14.74
N VAL A 263 2.82 -1.93 -13.61
CA VAL A 263 4.10 -1.47 -13.07
C VAL A 263 5.20 -2.43 -13.51
N LYS A 264 6.21 -1.91 -14.20
CA LYS A 264 7.36 -2.66 -14.73
C LYS A 264 8.66 -2.12 -14.14
N VAL A 265 9.57 -3.04 -13.83
CA VAL A 265 10.94 -2.74 -13.45
C VAL A 265 11.85 -3.18 -14.59
N LEU A 266 12.68 -2.27 -15.09
CA LEU A 266 13.67 -2.53 -16.13
C LEU A 266 15.06 -2.29 -15.58
N THR A 267 15.95 -3.26 -15.76
CA THR A 267 17.36 -3.13 -15.40
C THR A 267 18.20 -3.48 -16.61
N ASP A 268 18.83 -2.49 -17.24
CA ASP A 268 19.71 -2.68 -18.41
C ASP A 268 20.56 -1.43 -18.65
N SER A 269 21.39 -1.43 -19.70
CA SER A 269 22.10 -0.24 -20.15
C SER A 269 21.16 0.75 -20.84
N PHE A 270 21.51 2.03 -20.82
CA PHE A 270 20.76 3.08 -21.51
C PHE A 270 20.68 2.81 -23.01
N ASP A 271 21.75 2.33 -23.63
CA ASP A 271 21.76 2.00 -25.06
C ASP A 271 20.77 0.88 -25.36
N THR A 272 20.70 -0.16 -24.53
CA THR A 272 19.69 -1.22 -24.68
C THR A 272 18.27 -0.68 -24.51
N LEU A 273 18.03 0.13 -23.47
CA LEU A 273 16.69 0.64 -23.17
C LEU A 273 16.19 1.69 -24.17
N THR A 274 17.10 2.30 -24.95
CA THR A 274 16.77 3.24 -26.03
C THR A 274 16.80 2.61 -27.43
N ASP A 275 17.12 1.32 -27.54
CA ASP A 275 17.02 0.57 -28.79
C ASP A 275 15.55 0.31 -29.17
N GLU A 276 15.18 0.76 -30.37
CA GLU A 276 13.85 0.62 -30.95
C GLU A 276 13.37 -0.84 -31.05
N ALA A 277 14.27 -1.79 -31.30
CA ALA A 277 13.96 -3.21 -31.35
C ALA A 277 13.67 -3.81 -29.96
N ILE A 278 14.08 -3.12 -28.89
CA ILE A 278 13.85 -3.52 -27.51
C ILE A 278 12.58 -2.87 -26.98
N TYR A 279 12.51 -1.54 -26.98
CA TYR A 279 11.40 -0.85 -26.30
C TYR A 279 10.06 -1.06 -26.99
N LYS A 280 10.01 -1.25 -28.32
CA LYS A 280 8.75 -1.54 -29.05
C LYS A 280 8.12 -2.90 -28.72
N LYS A 281 8.84 -3.80 -28.02
CA LYS A 281 8.28 -5.06 -27.53
C LYS A 281 7.47 -4.88 -26.25
N GLN A 282 7.51 -3.70 -25.64
CA GLN A 282 6.84 -3.39 -24.38
C GLN A 282 5.59 -2.54 -24.63
N ASN A 283 4.64 -2.57 -23.68
CA ASN A 283 3.61 -1.55 -23.61
C ASN A 283 4.19 -0.32 -22.91
N LEU A 284 4.47 0.74 -23.68
CA LEU A 284 5.13 1.96 -23.21
C LEU A 284 4.24 2.85 -22.33
N ASP A 285 2.93 2.59 -22.28
CA ASP A 285 2.02 3.31 -21.38
C ASP A 285 2.09 2.82 -19.93
N ASN A 286 2.77 1.70 -19.66
CA ASN A 286 3.00 1.19 -18.31
C ASN A 286 3.81 2.18 -17.45
N TYR A 287 3.73 2.03 -16.12
CA TYR A 287 4.62 2.73 -15.20
C TYR A 287 5.96 2.01 -15.12
N PHE A 288 7.06 2.76 -15.22
CA PHE A 288 8.40 2.18 -15.26
C PHE A 288 9.28 2.64 -14.10
N GLY A 289 9.81 1.69 -13.35
CA GLY A 289 11.04 1.88 -12.58
C GLY A 289 12.23 1.43 -13.43
N ILE A 290 13.18 2.32 -13.67
CA ILE A 290 14.35 2.02 -14.50
C ILE A 290 15.60 2.06 -13.63
N THR A 291 16.39 0.98 -13.66
CA THR A 291 17.73 0.92 -13.07
C THR A 291 18.76 0.77 -14.18
N LEU A 292 19.60 1.78 -14.37
CA LEU A 292 20.65 1.77 -15.37
C LEU A 292 21.89 1.03 -14.86
N THR A 293 22.40 0.12 -15.68
CA THR A 293 23.65 -0.63 -15.39
C THR A 293 24.91 0.17 -15.78
N ASP A 294 24.73 1.28 -16.51
CA ASP A 294 25.82 2.12 -16.97
C ASP A 294 26.63 2.69 -15.80
N THR A 295 27.96 2.58 -15.91
CA THR A 295 28.91 3.15 -14.94
C THR A 295 29.38 4.56 -15.32
N LYS A 296 28.99 5.06 -16.49
CA LYS A 296 29.36 6.39 -16.97
C LYS A 296 28.16 7.34 -16.86
N LEU A 297 28.42 8.61 -16.59
CA LEU A 297 27.39 9.65 -16.59
C LEU A 297 26.73 9.75 -17.97
N ILE A 298 25.39 9.72 -17.98
CA ILE A 298 24.58 9.86 -19.19
C ILE A 298 23.85 11.21 -19.16
N PRO A 299 24.28 12.19 -19.96
CA PRO A 299 23.65 13.49 -20.00
C PRO A 299 22.17 13.38 -20.36
N ASN A 300 21.32 14.05 -19.58
CA ASN A 300 19.88 14.14 -19.78
C ASN A 300 19.18 12.76 -19.90
N ALA A 301 19.70 11.73 -19.21
CA ALA A 301 19.16 10.36 -19.27
C ALA A 301 17.65 10.33 -19.03
N MET A 302 17.18 10.99 -17.98
CA MET A 302 15.75 11.03 -17.63
C MET A 302 14.88 11.64 -18.73
N ALA A 303 15.29 12.78 -19.31
CA ALA A 303 14.52 13.43 -20.36
C ALA A 303 14.48 12.58 -21.65
N ARG A 304 15.60 11.94 -21.99
CA ARG A 304 15.69 11.06 -23.16
C ARG A 304 14.86 9.79 -22.98
N LEU A 305 14.91 9.17 -21.79
CA LEU A 305 14.09 8.01 -21.47
C LEU A 305 12.61 8.38 -21.42
N ARG A 306 12.22 9.54 -20.89
CA ARG A 306 10.82 10.00 -20.88
C ARG A 306 10.21 10.17 -22.27
N ASN A 307 11.00 10.46 -23.30
CA ASN A 307 10.51 10.50 -24.68
C ASN A 307 10.08 9.12 -25.21
N ILE A 308 10.51 8.04 -24.57
CA ILE A 308 10.21 6.65 -24.94
C ILE A 308 9.23 6.04 -23.91
N TYR A 309 9.51 6.22 -22.63
CA TYR A 309 8.74 5.74 -21.49
C TYR A 309 8.13 6.95 -20.77
N PRO A 310 6.93 7.41 -21.15
CA PRO A 310 6.35 8.64 -20.60
C PRO A 310 6.11 8.55 -19.07
N ASN A 311 5.79 7.36 -18.57
CA ASN A 311 5.37 7.14 -17.18
C ASN A 311 6.49 6.56 -16.29
N ILE A 312 7.71 7.09 -16.37
CA ILE A 312 8.79 6.69 -15.47
C ILE A 312 8.52 7.23 -14.06
N ILE A 313 8.46 6.31 -13.09
CA ILE A 313 8.20 6.58 -11.68
C ILE A 313 9.48 6.54 -10.82
N SER A 314 10.54 5.88 -11.30
CA SER A 314 11.86 5.93 -10.67
C SER A 314 12.97 5.74 -11.72
N LEU A 315 14.09 6.41 -11.51
CA LEU A 315 15.33 6.20 -12.26
C LEU A 315 16.48 6.07 -11.26
N ALA A 316 17.14 4.92 -11.28
CA ALA A 316 18.28 4.59 -10.42
C ALA A 316 19.47 4.07 -11.25
N TRP A 317 20.61 3.89 -10.60
CA TRP A 317 21.80 3.24 -11.17
C TRP A 317 22.21 2.08 -10.29
N GLU A 318 22.54 0.94 -10.89
CA GLU A 318 22.90 -0.29 -10.16
C GLU A 318 24.11 -0.09 -9.23
N ASN A 319 25.06 0.76 -9.64
CA ASN A 319 26.26 1.08 -8.86
C ASN A 319 26.16 2.43 -8.13
N GLY A 320 24.95 2.99 -7.96
CA GLY A 320 24.72 4.15 -7.11
C GLY A 320 25.40 5.43 -7.59
N TYR A 321 24.95 6.03 -8.70
CA TYR A 321 25.29 7.43 -9.01
C TYR A 321 24.45 8.45 -8.22
N ALA A 322 23.63 8.01 -7.24
CA ALA A 322 22.75 8.86 -6.45
C ALA A 322 22.25 8.20 -5.15
N ASP A 323 23.14 8.00 -4.17
CA ASP A 323 22.77 7.78 -2.75
C ASP A 323 23.32 8.92 -1.84
N ALA A 324 23.58 10.10 -2.42
CA ALA A 324 24.09 11.26 -1.68
C ALA A 324 23.02 12.30 -1.32
N LEU A 325 21.73 11.96 -1.40
CA LEU A 325 20.65 12.87 -1.01
C LEU A 325 19.72 12.36 0.10
N ASP A 326 19.98 11.16 0.67
CA ASP A 326 19.42 10.82 1.97
C ASP A 326 20.33 11.38 3.07
N TYR A 327 19.94 12.55 3.55
CA TYR A 327 20.56 13.25 4.67
C TYR A 327 20.14 12.56 5.96
N ASP A 328 20.88 11.52 6.36
CA ASP A 328 20.78 11.02 7.73
C ASP A 328 21.35 12.08 8.69
N GLY A 329 20.59 12.39 9.73
CA GLY A 329 20.73 13.59 10.54
C GLY A 329 21.93 13.58 11.49
N GLU A 330 23.15 13.62 10.98
CA GLU A 330 24.36 13.89 11.78
C GLU A 330 24.90 15.31 11.58
N ASN A 331 24.71 16.14 12.62
CA ASN A 331 25.46 17.35 12.98
C ASN A 331 25.70 18.45 11.92
N GLY A 332 24.66 19.22 11.59
CA GLY A 332 24.76 20.48 10.83
C GLY A 332 25.63 21.61 11.45
N LYS A 333 26.30 21.37 12.58
CA LYS A 333 27.29 22.29 13.18
C LYS A 333 28.73 22.05 12.69
N GLU A 334 29.09 20.83 12.28
CA GLU A 334 30.46 20.52 11.82
C GLU A 334 30.69 20.89 10.35
N ILE A 335 29.67 20.72 9.50
CA ILE A 335 29.74 21.04 8.05
C ILE A 335 30.02 22.54 7.81
N ARG A 336 29.55 23.42 8.70
CA ARG A 336 29.74 24.89 8.55
C ARG A 336 31.18 25.37 8.80
N GLN A 337 32.09 24.51 9.26
CA GLN A 337 33.48 24.87 9.55
C GLN A 337 34.49 24.29 8.53
N LYS A 338 34.04 23.44 7.58
CA LYS A 338 34.93 22.86 6.56
C LYS A 338 35.16 23.81 5.40
N ASP A 339 36.35 23.74 4.80
CA ASP A 339 36.66 24.46 3.57
C ASP A 339 35.74 23.98 2.42
N PRO A 340 35.14 24.88 1.63
CA PRO A 340 34.24 24.50 0.53
C PRO A 340 34.86 23.55 -0.50
N MET A 341 36.18 23.61 -0.69
CA MET A 341 36.88 22.74 -1.62
C MET A 341 37.09 21.33 -1.06
N ASP A 342 37.20 21.19 0.26
CA ASP A 342 37.26 19.90 0.91
C ASP A 342 35.86 19.26 0.99
N LEU A 343 34.81 20.06 1.24
CA LEU A 343 33.41 19.60 1.11
C LEU A 343 33.11 19.09 -0.31
N LEU A 344 33.59 19.79 -1.34
CA LEU A 344 33.40 19.37 -2.73
C LEU A 344 34.14 18.07 -3.04
N LYS A 345 35.38 17.90 -2.55
CA LYS A 345 36.13 16.65 -2.72
C LYS A 345 35.44 15.49 -2.02
N GLU A 346 35.06 15.65 -0.75
CA GLU A 346 34.35 14.63 0.03
C GLU A 346 33.03 14.25 -0.64
N PHE A 347 32.27 15.24 -1.13
CA PHE A 347 31.05 14.99 -1.89
C PHE A 347 31.31 14.25 -3.19
N TYR A 348 32.31 14.67 -3.97
CA TYR A 348 32.66 14.03 -5.24
C TYR A 348 33.13 12.59 -5.04
N GLU A 349 33.99 12.33 -4.06
CA GLU A 349 34.45 11.00 -3.69
C GLU A 349 33.29 10.12 -3.23
N LYS A 350 32.35 10.68 -2.46
CA LYS A 350 31.17 9.94 -1.99
C LYS A 350 30.16 9.64 -3.10
N VAL A 351 30.01 10.54 -4.08
CA VAL A 351 29.02 10.42 -5.17
C VAL A 351 29.55 9.64 -6.36
N ALA A 352 30.81 9.85 -6.73
CA ALA A 352 31.43 9.26 -7.91
C ALA A 352 32.28 8.01 -7.57
N ASN A 353 32.49 7.73 -6.28
CA ASN A 353 33.39 6.68 -5.79
C ASN A 353 34.81 6.77 -6.39
N ASP A 354 35.24 8.00 -6.69
CA ASP A 354 36.50 8.34 -7.37
C ASP A 354 36.96 9.74 -6.93
N THR A 355 38.25 10.03 -7.08
CA THR A 355 38.86 11.32 -6.67
C THR A 355 38.80 12.36 -7.78
N LEU A 356 38.71 13.64 -7.41
CA LEU A 356 38.77 14.74 -8.39
C LEU A 356 40.12 14.73 -9.11
N THR A 357 40.09 14.68 -10.44
CA THR A 357 41.31 14.81 -11.26
C THR A 357 41.94 16.20 -11.10
N PRO A 358 43.25 16.36 -11.36
CA PRO A 358 43.93 17.66 -11.25
C PRO A 358 43.28 18.78 -12.09
N GLN A 359 42.65 18.41 -13.21
CA GLN A 359 41.95 19.36 -14.08
C GLN A 359 40.60 19.80 -13.49
N GLN A 360 39.83 18.87 -12.91
CA GLN A 360 38.56 19.19 -12.26
C GLN A 360 38.77 20.02 -10.99
N GLN A 361 39.82 19.75 -10.23
CA GLN A 361 40.20 20.57 -9.07
C GLN A 361 40.49 22.03 -9.48
N LYS A 362 41.16 22.24 -10.62
CA LYS A 362 41.40 23.59 -11.16
C LYS A 362 40.10 24.29 -11.57
N TRP A 363 39.18 23.59 -12.22
CA TRP A 363 37.87 24.16 -12.59
C TRP A 363 37.05 24.55 -11.36
N ALA A 364 36.98 23.67 -10.37
CA ALA A 364 36.28 23.94 -9.12
C ALA A 364 36.87 25.13 -8.35
N ALA A 365 38.19 25.22 -8.25
CA ALA A 365 38.86 26.34 -7.61
C ALA A 365 38.60 27.68 -8.35
N SER A 366 38.56 27.66 -9.69
CA SER A 366 38.22 28.84 -10.48
C SER A 366 36.77 29.27 -10.24
N ALA A 367 35.82 28.34 -10.29
CA ALA A 367 34.41 28.62 -10.09
C ALA A 367 34.11 29.16 -8.68
N LEU A 368 34.75 28.59 -7.65
CA LEU A 368 34.63 29.09 -6.27
C LEU A 368 35.20 30.50 -6.12
N LYS A 369 36.33 30.77 -6.78
CA LYS A 369 36.93 32.11 -6.80
C LYS A 369 36.03 33.13 -7.49
N ASP A 370 35.37 32.75 -8.58
CA ASP A 370 34.44 33.61 -9.30
C ASP A 370 33.15 33.87 -8.49
N ALA A 371 32.62 32.85 -7.82
CA ALA A 371 31.45 32.96 -6.94
C ALA A 371 31.70 33.85 -5.71
N ASN A 372 32.96 33.93 -5.24
CA ASN A 372 33.36 34.74 -4.09
C ASN A 372 33.80 36.17 -4.45
N LYS A 373 33.75 36.56 -5.74
CA LYS A 373 33.98 37.96 -6.12
C LYS A 373 32.79 38.80 -5.65
N PRO A 374 33.02 39.92 -4.92
CA PRO A 374 31.94 40.82 -4.58
C PRO A 374 31.35 41.43 -5.85
N ASP A 375 30.02 41.46 -5.95
CA ASP A 375 29.29 42.08 -7.06
C ASP A 375 29.76 43.53 -7.25
N SER A 376 30.52 43.79 -8.31
CA SER A 376 30.96 45.12 -8.71
C SER A 376 30.00 45.69 -9.76
N GLY A 377 28.78 46.04 -9.34
CA GLY A 377 27.85 46.85 -10.13
C GLY A 377 26.40 46.78 -9.61
N GLY A 378 25.71 47.85 -9.24
CA GLY A 378 26.02 49.26 -9.41
C GLY A 378 25.27 50.17 -8.45
N LYS A 379 25.97 51.23 -8.03
CA LYS A 379 25.36 52.54 -7.76
C LYS A 379 25.38 53.31 -9.08
N ASN A 380 24.20 53.59 -9.61
CA ASN A 380 23.75 54.92 -10.02
C ASN A 380 22.26 54.89 -10.32
#